data_AF-A0A178UJI3-F1
#
_entry.id   AF-A0A178UJI3-F1
#
_cell.length_a   1.000
_cell.length_b   1.000
_cell.length_c   1.000
_cell.angle_alpha   90.00
_cell.angle_beta   90.00
_cell.angle_gamma   90.00
#
_symmetry.space_group_name_H-M   'P 1'
#
loop_
_entity.id
_entity.type
_entity.pdbx_description
1 polymer ?
#
loop_
_entity_poly.entity_id
_entity_poly.type
_entity_poly.pdbx_seq_one_letter_code
_entity_poly.pdbx_strand_id
1 'polypeptide(L)'
;MESGFCNWKQRCNQCIVELLLELKYVLNVFMKVSCFYGYCGVESLGQTLDIQRGATLFNRACIGCHDTGGNIIQPGATLFTKDLERNGVDTEEEIYRVTYFGKGRMPGFGEKCTPRGQCTFGPRLQDEEIKLLAEFVKFQADQGWPTVSTD
;
A
#
# COMPACT_ATOMS: atom_id res chain seq x y z
N MET A 1 -24.03 34.63 50.01
CA MET A 1 -25.14 33.86 49.40
C MET A 1 -24.55 33.24 48.15
N GLU A 2 -24.15 31.97 48.28
CA GLU A 2 -24.77 30.82 47.59
C GLU A 2 -24.05 30.62 46.25
N SER A 3 -23.71 29.43 45.76
CA SER A 3 -23.62 28.06 46.25
C SER A 3 -23.08 27.29 45.04
N GLY A 4 -22.29 26.24 45.26
CA GLY A 4 -21.64 25.50 44.18
C GLY A 4 -22.59 24.80 43.21
N PHE A 5 -22.09 24.54 42.01
CA PHE A 5 -22.47 23.40 41.20
C PHE A 5 -21.21 22.79 40.57
N CYS A 6 -20.83 21.62 41.06
CA CYS A 6 -19.78 20.78 40.51
C CYS A 6 -20.15 20.32 39.09
N ASN A 7 -19.33 20.64 38.09
CA ASN A 7 -19.39 19.96 36.79
C ASN A 7 -18.51 18.70 36.83
N TRP A 8 -19.12 17.58 37.21
CA TRP A 8 -18.48 16.26 37.33
C TRP A 8 -17.96 15.69 36.00
N LYS A 9 -18.22 16.33 34.86
CA LYS A 9 -17.91 15.77 33.53
C LYS A 9 -16.49 16.09 33.02
N GLN A 10 -15.80 17.06 33.61
CA GLN A 10 -14.46 17.48 33.17
C GLN A 10 -13.30 16.92 34.00
N ARG A 11 -13.59 16.32 35.16
CA ARG A 11 -12.56 15.69 36.02
C ARG A 11 -12.33 14.20 35.77
N CYS A 12 -13.25 13.49 35.11
CA CYS A 12 -13.06 12.09 34.71
C CYS A 12 -12.06 11.93 33.55
N ASN A 13 -12.06 12.84 32.58
CA ASN A 13 -11.20 12.71 31.40
C ASN A 13 -9.71 12.90 31.69
N GLN A 14 -9.35 13.66 32.72
CA GLN A 14 -7.94 13.84 33.09
C GLN A 14 -7.35 12.57 33.74
N CYS A 15 -8.12 11.85 34.56
CA CYS A 15 -7.68 10.59 35.17
C CYS A 15 -7.62 9.42 34.17
N ILE A 16 -8.48 9.40 33.13
CA ILE A 16 -8.41 8.38 32.07
C ILE A 16 -7.13 8.56 31.23
N VAL A 17 -6.72 9.80 30.95
CA VAL A 17 -5.52 10.08 30.14
C VAL A 17 -4.24 9.67 30.90
N GLU A 18 -4.18 9.85 32.22
CA GLU A 18 -3.06 9.41 33.06
C GLU A 18 -2.99 7.87 33.20
N LEU A 19 -4.12 7.16 33.32
CA LEU A 19 -4.12 5.68 33.30
C LEU A 19 -3.75 5.07 31.94
N LEU A 20 -4.12 5.73 30.83
CA LEU A 20 -3.73 5.30 29.47
C LEU A 20 -2.26 5.62 29.16
N LEU A 21 -1.67 6.63 29.80
CA LEU A 21 -0.24 6.96 29.66
C LEU A 21 0.66 5.94 30.36
N GLU A 22 0.25 5.42 31.53
CA GLU A 22 0.98 4.34 32.22
C GLU A 22 0.91 3.01 31.45
N LEU A 23 -0.25 2.68 30.83
CA LEU A 23 -0.36 1.49 29.97
C LEU A 23 0.45 1.63 28.67
N LYS A 24 0.56 2.84 28.08
CA LYS A 24 1.46 3.12 26.95
C LYS A 24 2.93 3.05 27.35
N TYR A 25 3.28 3.42 28.58
CA TYR A 25 4.64 3.36 29.09
C TYR A 25 5.07 1.90 29.29
N VAL A 26 4.21 1.07 29.90
CA VAL A 26 4.49 -0.36 30.12
C VAL A 26 4.52 -1.15 28.80
N LEU A 27 3.65 -0.85 27.83
CA LEU A 27 3.72 -1.42 26.47
C LEU A 27 4.98 -0.99 25.70
N ASN A 28 5.40 0.27 25.79
CA ASN A 28 6.65 0.74 25.19
C ASN A 28 7.90 0.15 25.84
N VAL A 29 7.84 -0.14 27.15
CA VAL A 29 8.92 -0.82 27.87
C VAL A 29 8.98 -2.30 27.49
N PHE A 30 7.84 -2.99 27.38
CA PHE A 30 7.79 -4.38 26.89
C PHE A 30 8.29 -4.51 25.44
N MET A 31 7.86 -3.61 24.55
CA MET A 31 8.26 -3.62 23.15
C MET A 31 9.75 -3.31 22.95
N LYS A 32 10.39 -2.57 23.87
CA LYS A 32 11.84 -2.34 23.89
C LYS A 32 12.65 -3.48 24.51
N VAL A 33 12.06 -4.28 25.40
CA VAL A 33 12.73 -5.44 26.02
C VAL A 33 12.85 -6.63 25.04
N SER A 34 11.97 -6.72 24.05
CA SER A 34 12.03 -7.74 23.00
C SER A 34 13.22 -7.58 22.02
N CYS A 35 13.85 -6.40 21.95
CA CYS A 35 14.98 -6.17 21.04
C CYS A 35 16.36 -6.50 21.68
N PHE A 36 16.40 -7.00 22.93
CA PHE A 36 17.63 -7.53 23.56
C PHE A 36 17.90 -9.01 23.23
N TYR A 37 16.90 -9.76 22.76
CA TYR A 37 17.03 -11.15 22.33
C TYR A 37 16.91 -11.27 20.81
N GLY A 38 17.82 -10.65 20.05
CA GLY A 38 18.21 -11.07 18.69
C GLY A 38 17.15 -11.28 17.59
N TYR A 39 15.87 -10.96 17.80
CA TYR A 39 14.80 -11.04 16.82
C TYR A 39 14.16 -9.65 16.68
N CYS A 40 14.83 -8.77 15.95
CA CYS A 40 14.28 -7.46 15.58
C CYS A 40 14.04 -7.47 14.06
N GLY A 41 13.03 -8.24 13.63
CA GLY A 41 12.36 -8.02 12.36
C GLY A 41 11.35 -6.89 12.57
N VAL A 42 11.79 -5.65 12.33
CA VAL A 42 10.92 -4.47 12.44
C VAL A 42 10.18 -4.34 11.10
N GLU A 43 9.16 -5.17 10.89
CA GLU A 43 8.20 -4.88 9.82
C GLU A 43 7.38 -3.66 10.27
N SER A 44 7.58 -2.55 9.59
CA SER A 44 6.85 -1.32 9.85
C SER A 44 5.36 -1.57 9.62
N LEU A 45 4.53 -1.33 10.64
CA LEU A 45 3.06 -1.40 10.53
C LEU A 45 2.55 -0.56 9.33
N GLY A 46 3.23 0.55 9.01
CA GLY A 46 2.91 1.39 7.86
C GLY A 46 3.12 0.68 6.52
N GLN A 47 4.24 -0.03 6.35
CA GLN A 47 4.52 -0.78 5.12
C GLN A 47 3.49 -1.88 4.89
N THR A 48 3.06 -2.58 5.94
CA THR A 48 2.04 -3.63 5.81
C THR A 48 0.69 -3.07 5.36
N LEU A 49 0.30 -1.89 5.88
CA LEU A 49 -0.95 -1.22 5.48
C LEU A 49 -0.93 -0.83 4.00
N ASP A 50 0.19 -0.27 3.53
CA ASP A 50 0.33 0.20 2.15
C ASP A 50 0.36 -0.97 1.15
N ILE A 51 1.00 -2.10 1.51
CA ILE A 51 0.91 -3.34 0.72
C ILE A 51 -0.52 -3.87 0.64
N GLN A 52 -1.27 -3.89 1.74
CA GLN A 52 -2.68 -4.33 1.71
C GLN A 52 -3.58 -3.41 0.88
N ARG A 53 -3.35 -2.09 0.97
CA ARG A 53 -4.03 -1.10 0.12
C ARG A 53 -3.67 -1.34 -1.34
N GLY A 54 -2.38 -1.43 -1.67
CA GLY A 54 -1.87 -1.73 -3.01
C GLY A 54 -2.48 -2.99 -3.60
N ALA A 55 -2.55 -4.08 -2.83
CA ALA A 55 -3.20 -5.33 -3.24
C ALA A 55 -4.69 -5.14 -3.55
N THR A 56 -5.41 -4.40 -2.70
CA THR A 56 -6.83 -4.09 -2.94
C THR A 56 -7.01 -3.26 -4.21
N LEU A 57 -6.14 -2.27 -4.44
CA LEU A 57 -6.19 -1.45 -5.65
C LEU A 57 -5.81 -2.27 -6.91
N PHE A 58 -4.86 -3.18 -6.79
CA PHE A 58 -4.43 -4.05 -7.87
C PHE A 58 -5.55 -5.03 -8.28
N ASN A 59 -6.23 -5.61 -7.30
CA ASN A 59 -7.34 -6.54 -7.54
C ASN A 59 -8.54 -5.88 -8.22
N ARG A 60 -8.81 -4.59 -7.98
CA ARG A 60 -9.92 -3.89 -8.66
C ARG A 60 -9.58 -3.42 -10.08
N ALA A 61 -8.31 -3.10 -10.36
CA ALA A 61 -7.93 -2.37 -11.58
C ALA A 61 -7.04 -3.16 -12.54
N CYS A 62 -6.20 -4.07 -12.04
CA CYS A 62 -5.09 -4.66 -12.78
C CYS A 62 -5.26 -6.16 -13.02
N ILE A 63 -5.92 -6.89 -12.11
CA ILE A 63 -6.04 -8.36 -12.15
C ILE A 63 -6.69 -8.88 -13.44
N GLY A 64 -7.58 -8.10 -14.06
CA GLY A 64 -8.23 -8.48 -15.31
C GLY A 64 -7.26 -8.75 -16.46
N CYS A 65 -6.07 -8.16 -16.42
CA CYS A 65 -5.01 -8.41 -17.41
C CYS A 65 -3.76 -9.06 -16.79
N HIS A 66 -3.48 -8.76 -15.52
CA HIS A 66 -2.26 -9.13 -14.82
C HIS A 66 -2.50 -10.07 -13.64
N ASP A 67 -3.37 -11.05 -13.83
CA ASP A 67 -3.64 -12.07 -12.83
C ASP A 67 -2.37 -12.80 -12.39
N THR A 68 -2.17 -12.94 -11.08
CA THR A 68 -0.96 -13.53 -10.46
C THR A 68 0.38 -12.99 -10.98
N GLY A 69 0.41 -11.73 -11.47
CA GLY A 69 1.61 -11.13 -12.05
C GLY A 69 1.85 -11.48 -13.53
N GLY A 70 0.94 -12.21 -14.16
CA GLY A 70 0.99 -12.56 -15.58
C GLY A 70 0.67 -11.38 -16.52
N ASN A 71 0.46 -11.70 -17.80
CA ASN A 71 -0.12 -10.79 -18.77
C ASN A 71 -0.87 -11.60 -19.83
N ILE A 72 -2.21 -11.55 -19.80
CA ILE A 72 -3.05 -12.33 -20.72
C ILE A 72 -3.08 -11.76 -22.15
N ILE A 73 -2.70 -10.49 -22.33
CA ILE A 73 -2.80 -9.77 -23.61
C ILE A 73 -1.51 -9.87 -24.41
N GLN A 74 -0.36 -9.76 -23.74
CA GLN A 74 0.95 -9.74 -24.38
C GLN A 74 1.93 -10.70 -23.69
N PRO A 75 2.25 -11.85 -24.31
CA PRO A 75 3.30 -12.74 -23.84
C PRO A 75 4.65 -12.00 -23.75
N GLY A 76 5.39 -12.23 -22.67
CA GLY A 76 6.70 -11.60 -22.45
C GLY A 76 6.65 -10.14 -21.95
N ALA A 77 5.48 -9.65 -21.56
CA ALA A 77 5.29 -8.38 -20.85
C ALA A 77 4.57 -8.61 -19.51
N THR A 78 4.98 -9.66 -18.79
CA THR A 78 4.47 -9.95 -17.44
C THR A 78 5.05 -9.00 -16.40
N LEU A 79 4.50 -9.03 -15.18
CA LEU A 79 4.98 -8.26 -14.03
C LEU A 79 6.06 -9.02 -13.23
N PHE A 80 6.63 -10.08 -13.78
CA PHE A 80 7.78 -10.77 -13.19
C PHE A 80 9.08 -10.02 -13.50
N THR A 81 10.02 -10.02 -12.56
CA THR A 81 11.30 -9.30 -12.65
C THR A 81 12.04 -9.49 -13.98
N LYS A 82 12.12 -10.74 -14.47
CA LYS A 82 12.77 -11.06 -15.76
C LYS A 82 12.16 -10.33 -16.96
N ASP A 83 10.84 -10.15 -16.97
CA ASP A 83 10.14 -9.45 -18.04
C ASP A 83 10.21 -7.93 -17.85
N LEU A 84 10.14 -7.45 -16.61
CA LEU A 84 10.31 -6.03 -16.29
C LEU A 84 11.70 -5.53 -16.69
N GLU A 85 12.76 -6.24 -16.30
CA GLU A 85 14.15 -5.92 -16.65
C GLU A 85 14.36 -5.95 -18.17
N ARG A 86 13.87 -7.00 -18.85
CA ARG A 86 13.98 -7.11 -20.32
C ARG A 86 13.29 -5.95 -21.05
N ASN A 87 12.21 -5.44 -20.48
CA ASN A 87 11.44 -4.33 -21.06
C ASN A 87 11.88 -2.94 -20.53
N GLY A 88 12.90 -2.89 -19.66
CA GLY A 88 13.44 -1.67 -19.07
C GLY A 88 12.45 -0.94 -18.15
N VAL A 89 11.61 -1.69 -17.44
CA VAL A 89 10.54 -1.17 -16.56
C VAL A 89 10.58 -1.83 -15.17
N ASP A 90 11.76 -2.14 -14.67
CA ASP A 90 12.02 -2.82 -13.38
C ASP A 90 12.14 -1.88 -12.18
N THR A 91 12.11 -0.56 -12.41
CA THR A 91 12.11 0.45 -11.34
C THR A 91 10.70 0.92 -11.01
N GLU A 92 10.49 1.39 -9.78
CA GLU A 92 9.20 1.91 -9.32
C GLU A 92 8.72 3.08 -10.18
N GLU A 93 9.62 3.98 -10.56
CA GLU A 93 9.33 5.16 -11.37
C GLU A 93 8.88 4.79 -12.79
N GLU A 94 9.47 3.73 -13.34
CA GLU A 94 9.11 3.20 -14.64
C GLU A 94 7.74 2.52 -14.62
N ILE A 95 7.49 1.72 -13.60
CA ILE A 95 6.17 1.09 -13.37
C ILE A 95 5.10 2.17 -13.18
N TYR A 96 5.40 3.21 -12.39
CA TYR A 96 4.54 4.37 -12.23
C TYR A 96 4.23 5.02 -13.59
N ARG A 97 5.27 5.30 -14.40
CA ARG A 97 5.10 5.95 -15.69
C ARG A 97 4.24 5.12 -16.65
N VAL A 98 4.48 3.81 -16.73
CA VAL A 98 3.69 2.90 -17.57
C VAL A 98 2.25 2.82 -17.08
N THR A 99 2.02 2.76 -15.78
CA THR A 99 0.66 2.75 -15.20
C THR A 99 -0.05 4.08 -15.44
N TYR A 100 0.67 5.19 -15.39
CA TYR A 100 0.12 6.53 -15.59
C TYR A 100 -0.28 6.78 -17.05
N PHE A 101 0.64 6.57 -17.99
CA PHE A 101 0.46 6.93 -19.40
C PHE A 101 -0.01 5.77 -20.29
N GLY A 102 0.10 4.53 -19.82
CA GLY A 102 -0.13 3.34 -20.62
C GLY A 102 1.07 3.01 -21.50
N LYS A 103 1.07 1.80 -22.08
CA LYS A 103 2.08 1.35 -23.04
C LYS A 103 1.48 0.34 -24.00
N GLY A 104 1.48 0.66 -25.29
CA GLY A 104 0.96 -0.21 -26.34
C GLY A 104 -0.54 -0.48 -26.16
N ARG A 105 -0.90 -1.71 -25.77
CA ARG A 105 -2.29 -2.14 -25.53
C ARG A 105 -2.77 -1.91 -24.11
N MET A 106 -1.86 -1.61 -23.17
CA MET A 106 -2.23 -1.30 -21.80
C MET A 106 -2.70 0.15 -21.70
N PRO A 107 -3.94 0.40 -21.21
CA PRO A 107 -4.43 1.76 -21.04
C PRO A 107 -3.72 2.46 -19.87
N GLY A 108 -3.49 3.77 -19.99
CA GLY A 108 -3.02 4.62 -18.89
C GLY A 108 -4.12 5.00 -17.91
N PHE A 109 -3.81 5.01 -16.62
CA PHE A 109 -4.76 5.28 -15.53
C PHE A 109 -4.64 6.68 -14.92
N GLY A 110 -3.59 7.43 -15.27
CA GLY A 110 -3.35 8.76 -14.72
C GLY A 110 -4.42 9.78 -15.10
N GLU A 111 -4.63 10.77 -14.24
CA GLU A 111 -5.56 11.87 -14.48
C GLU A 111 -5.22 12.66 -15.74
N LYS A 112 -3.92 12.90 -15.98
CA LYS A 112 -3.42 13.66 -17.13
C LYS A 112 -3.05 12.79 -18.33
N CYS A 113 -3.39 11.50 -18.31
CA CYS A 113 -3.14 10.64 -19.46
C CYS A 113 -3.92 11.14 -20.68
N THR A 114 -3.19 11.34 -21.78
CA THR A 114 -3.67 11.87 -23.06
C THR A 114 -2.87 11.24 -24.20
N PRO A 115 -3.45 11.00 -25.39
CA PRO A 115 -4.84 11.21 -25.81
C PRO A 115 -5.80 10.17 -25.23
N ARG A 116 -7.11 10.49 -25.19
CA ARG A 116 -8.12 9.67 -24.48
C ARG A 116 -8.17 8.20 -24.92
N GLY A 117 -7.82 7.90 -26.17
CA GLY A 117 -7.79 6.53 -26.70
C GLY A 117 -6.67 5.63 -26.16
N GLN A 118 -5.62 6.21 -25.56
CA GLN A 118 -4.53 5.46 -24.92
C GLN A 118 -4.77 5.22 -23.44
N CYS A 119 -5.85 5.76 -22.90
CA CYS A 119 -6.10 5.81 -21.48
C CYS A 119 -7.36 5.02 -21.12
N THR A 120 -7.51 4.69 -19.84
CA THR A 120 -8.67 3.94 -19.39
C THR A 120 -9.96 4.74 -19.62
N PHE A 121 -11.00 4.00 -20.02
CA PHE A 121 -12.37 4.50 -20.13
C PHE A 121 -13.08 4.59 -18.77
N GLY A 122 -12.56 3.89 -17.76
CA GLY A 122 -13.05 3.94 -16.39
C GLY A 122 -12.58 5.18 -15.62
N PRO A 123 -12.87 5.24 -14.31
CA PRO A 123 -12.34 6.27 -13.42
C PRO A 123 -10.82 6.32 -13.48
N ARG A 124 -10.26 7.53 -13.50
CA ARG A 124 -8.82 7.75 -13.37
C ARG A 124 -8.40 7.59 -11.92
N LEU A 125 -7.16 7.16 -11.73
CA LEU A 125 -6.55 7.00 -10.43
C LEU A 125 -5.78 8.27 -10.07
N GLN A 126 -5.76 8.58 -8.78
CA GLN A 126 -4.93 9.65 -8.23
C GLN A 126 -3.46 9.25 -8.30
N ASP A 127 -2.56 10.23 -8.40
CA ASP A 127 -1.11 10.01 -8.45
C ASP A 127 -0.63 9.14 -7.26
N GLU A 128 -1.17 9.37 -6.06
CA GLU A 128 -0.84 8.58 -4.86
C GLU A 128 -1.27 7.10 -4.99
N GLU A 129 -2.44 6.83 -5.59
CA GLU A 129 -2.89 5.46 -5.83
C GLU A 129 -2.00 4.73 -6.85
N ILE A 130 -1.53 5.45 -7.86
CA ILE A 130 -0.61 4.89 -8.87
C ILE A 130 0.76 4.63 -8.26
N LYS A 131 1.23 5.49 -7.35
CA LYS A 131 2.46 5.26 -6.59
C LYS A 131 2.37 4.01 -5.74
N LEU A 132 1.30 3.86 -4.96
CA LEU A 132 1.03 2.65 -4.17
C LEU A 132 0.98 1.38 -5.04
N LEU A 133 0.39 1.46 -6.24
CA LEU A 133 0.39 0.36 -7.20
C LEU A 133 1.80 0.03 -7.71
N ALA A 134 2.62 1.04 -8.00
CA ALA A 134 3.98 0.84 -8.48
C ALA A 134 4.86 0.18 -7.41
N GLU A 135 4.78 0.67 -6.17
CA GLU A 135 5.43 0.07 -5.00
C GLU A 135 4.99 -1.39 -4.82
N PHE A 136 3.68 -1.64 -4.88
CA PHE A 136 3.13 -2.99 -4.74
C PHE A 136 3.61 -3.94 -5.84
N VAL A 137 3.60 -3.51 -7.11
CA VAL A 137 4.07 -4.34 -8.23
C VAL A 137 5.56 -4.62 -8.09
N LYS A 138 6.36 -3.63 -7.72
CA LYS A 138 7.80 -3.82 -7.50
C LYS A 138 8.07 -4.81 -6.37
N PHE A 139 7.38 -4.63 -5.24
CA PHE A 139 7.44 -5.56 -4.11
C PHE A 139 7.08 -7.00 -4.52
N GLN A 140 5.95 -7.17 -5.21
CA GLN A 140 5.50 -8.48 -5.66
C GLN A 140 6.45 -9.11 -6.69
N ALA A 141 7.01 -8.33 -7.60
CA ALA A 141 8.01 -8.80 -8.55
C ALA A 141 9.26 -9.33 -7.83
N ASP A 142 9.76 -8.58 -6.84
CA ASP A 142 10.94 -8.97 -6.05
C ASP A 142 10.69 -10.23 -5.21
N GLN A 143 9.44 -10.44 -4.76
CA GLN A 143 9.01 -11.67 -4.09
C GLN A 143 8.65 -12.82 -5.05
N GLY A 144 8.70 -12.59 -6.37
CA GLY A 144 8.36 -13.60 -7.37
C GLY A 144 6.88 -13.97 -7.42
N TRP A 145 5.98 -13.03 -7.08
CA TRP A 145 4.53 -13.21 -7.08
C TRP A 145 4.07 -14.46 -6.33
N PRO A 146 4.19 -14.49 -4.98
CA PRO A 146 3.72 -15.62 -4.19
C PRO A 146 2.21 -15.80 -4.39
N THR A 147 1.79 -17.00 -4.77
CA THR A 147 0.37 -17.34 -4.87
C THR A 147 -0.21 -17.30 -3.46
N VAL A 148 -1.09 -16.34 -3.19
CA VAL A 148 -1.92 -16.38 -1.98
C VAL A 148 -2.93 -17.50 -2.22
N SER A 149 -2.61 -18.70 -1.75
CA SER A 149 -3.56 -19.82 -1.72
C SER A 149 -4.75 -19.39 -0.86
N THR A 150 -5.86 -19.11 -1.52
CA THR A 150 -7.17 -18.95 -0.87
C THR A 150 -7.78 -20.34 -0.80
N ASP A 151 -7.37 -21.11 0.21
CA ASP A 151 -8.12 -22.28 0.68
C ASP A 151 -9.36 -21.84 1.46
#